data_AF-A0AAD3DX59-F1
#
_entry.id   AF-A0AAD3DX59-F1
#
_cell.length_a   1.000
_cell.length_b   1.000
_cell.length_c   1.000
_cell.angle_alpha   90.00
_cell.angle_beta   90.00
_cell.angle_gamma   90.00
#
_symmetry.space_group_name_H-M   'P 1'
#
loop_
_entity.id
_entity.type
_entity.pdbx_description
1 polymer ?
#
loop_
_entity_poly.entity_id
_entity_poly.type
_entity_poly.pdbx_seq_one_letter_code
_entity_poly.pdbx_strand_id
1 'polypeptide(L)'
;MSSIARTGYQNFGSFFTDNVEDMIAIPPEAYTPPERPFAAPSLEQASTMEFGEPCRQLFMVDFKRWTFINHGAFGAVCRAAHEEANQWREHCEAQPLRFLDRELFPHMVRVMREMADFIGADPRDLVFVPNATTGLNVAIQAAGLRPGDTVYMLNIGYGSVKKMAQAASAAAAGRGAGWDPSSGSSSRAAGGSGAGGAGASGGGEAAGGLNVVYGEVTFPIRPSWTWCPARCPPPPAWRCSTASPATPRCCCRWRS
;
A
#
# COMPACT_ATOMS: atom_id res chain seq x y z
N MET A 1 9.43 -30.59 -10.15
CA MET A 1 9.99 -29.23 -9.95
C MET A 1 11.27 -29.15 -10.75
N SER A 2 11.27 -28.43 -11.87
CA SER A 2 12.48 -28.25 -12.69
C SER A 2 13.38 -27.23 -11.99
N SER A 3 14.46 -27.70 -11.36
CA SER A 3 15.51 -26.84 -10.83
C SER A 3 16.29 -26.29 -12.02
N ILE A 4 16.03 -25.04 -12.37
CA ILE A 4 16.92 -24.30 -13.27
C ILE A 4 18.18 -24.01 -12.44
N ALA A 5 19.26 -24.73 -12.72
CA ALA A 5 20.57 -24.42 -12.18
C ALA A 5 20.99 -23.05 -12.71
N ARG A 6 20.88 -22.01 -11.86
CA ARG A 6 21.24 -20.65 -12.23
C ARG A 6 22.76 -20.53 -12.23
N THR A 7 23.40 -20.62 -13.40
CA THR A 7 24.86 -20.47 -13.56
C THR A 7 25.21 -18.98 -13.71
N GLY A 8 25.64 -18.32 -12.63
CA GLY A 8 26.07 -16.91 -12.63
C GLY A 8 26.01 -16.27 -11.23
N TYR A 9 26.41 -14.99 -11.11
CA TYR A 9 26.23 -14.20 -9.88
C TYR A 9 24.74 -14.13 -9.52
N GLN A 10 24.35 -14.72 -8.39
CA GLN A 10 22.93 -14.81 -7.96
C GLN A 10 22.54 -13.77 -6.92
N ASN A 11 23.51 -13.08 -6.35
CA ASN A 11 23.29 -12.17 -5.24
C ASN A 11 22.92 -10.78 -5.77
N PHE A 12 21.94 -10.13 -5.14
CA PHE A 12 21.53 -8.77 -5.51
C PHE A 12 22.47 -7.70 -4.91
N GLY A 13 23.16 -8.05 -3.81
CA GLY A 13 24.11 -7.18 -3.09
C GLY A 13 25.55 -7.26 -3.60
N SER A 14 26.51 -6.83 -2.78
CA SER A 14 27.94 -7.13 -2.98
C SER A 14 28.27 -8.48 -2.32
N PHE A 15 29.54 -8.90 -2.42
CA PHE A 15 30.11 -10.25 -2.25
C PHE A 15 29.55 -11.18 -1.15
N PHE A 16 28.82 -10.69 -0.15
CA PHE A 16 28.40 -11.44 1.05
C PHE A 16 26.89 -11.45 1.33
N THR A 17 26.04 -10.72 0.60
CA THR A 17 24.59 -10.80 0.82
C THR A 17 23.97 -11.96 0.04
N ASP A 18 23.22 -12.84 0.71
CA ASP A 18 22.36 -13.80 0.03
C ASP A 18 21.24 -13.10 -0.75
N ASN A 19 20.63 -13.82 -1.69
CA ASN A 19 19.47 -13.34 -2.42
C ASN A 19 18.27 -13.16 -1.47
N VAL A 20 17.61 -11.99 -1.54
CA VAL A 20 16.42 -11.64 -0.76
C VAL A 20 15.30 -12.65 -0.93
N GLU A 21 15.07 -13.14 -2.16
CA GLU A 21 14.02 -14.12 -2.44
C GLU A 21 14.28 -15.46 -1.74
N ASP A 22 15.56 -15.89 -1.71
CA ASP A 22 15.95 -17.11 -1.02
C ASP A 22 15.76 -16.96 0.49
N MET A 23 16.13 -15.80 1.06
CA MET A 23 15.92 -15.48 2.48
C MET A 23 14.44 -15.41 2.87
N ILE A 24 13.58 -14.87 2.00
CA ILE A 24 12.12 -14.84 2.22
C ILE A 24 11.55 -16.27 2.13
N ALA A 25 12.04 -17.10 1.20
CA ALA A 25 11.59 -18.46 1.01
C ALA A 25 11.99 -19.43 2.13
N ILE A 26 12.88 -19.03 3.06
CA ILE A 26 13.23 -19.84 4.24
C ILE A 26 11.94 -20.15 5.03
N PRO A 27 11.64 -21.44 5.32
CA PRO A 27 10.49 -21.82 6.13
C PRO A 27 10.49 -21.14 7.51
N PRO A 28 9.33 -20.74 8.06
CA PRO A 28 9.26 -20.06 9.36
C PRO A 28 10.00 -20.77 10.49
N GLU A 29 9.98 -22.10 10.52
CA GLU A 29 10.66 -22.94 11.50
C GLU A 29 12.19 -22.93 11.40
N ALA A 30 12.73 -22.58 10.23
CA ALA A 30 14.16 -22.51 9.95
C ALA A 30 14.69 -21.07 9.89
N TYR A 31 13.80 -20.08 9.89
CA TYR A 31 14.17 -18.67 9.80
C TYR A 31 14.58 -18.12 11.16
N THR A 32 15.80 -17.57 11.23
CA THR A 32 16.28 -16.84 12.41
C THR A 32 16.38 -15.34 12.07
N PRO A 33 15.60 -14.47 12.74
CA PRO A 33 15.70 -13.03 12.51
C PRO A 33 17.10 -12.50 12.85
N PRO A 34 17.65 -11.55 12.06
CA PRO A 34 18.91 -10.91 12.41
C PRO A 34 18.80 -10.12 13.72
N GLU A 35 19.90 -10.15 14.48
CA GLU A 35 20.04 -9.36 15.71
C GLU A 35 20.01 -7.87 15.40
N ARG A 36 19.32 -7.10 16.24
CA ARG A 36 19.25 -5.64 16.07
C ARG A 36 20.51 -4.99 16.65
N PRO A 37 21.07 -3.96 15.99
CA PRO A 37 22.22 -3.23 16.51
C PRO A 37 21.89 -2.39 17.77
N PHE A 38 20.61 -2.15 18.04
CA PHE A 38 20.11 -1.42 19.21
C PHE A 38 18.71 -1.87 19.61
N ALA A 39 18.34 -1.58 20.85
CA ALA A 39 17.04 -1.92 21.42
C ALA A 39 15.88 -1.25 20.65
N ALA A 40 14.77 -1.96 20.52
CA ALA A 40 13.54 -1.38 19.98
C ALA A 40 13.00 -0.30 20.94
N PRO A 41 12.37 0.78 20.41
CA PRO A 41 11.68 1.73 21.27
C PRO A 41 10.56 1.04 22.04
N SER A 42 10.41 1.34 23.32
CA SER A 42 9.32 0.81 24.13
C SER A 42 7.99 1.43 23.70
N LEU A 43 7.00 0.58 23.46
CA LEU A 43 5.61 0.98 23.19
C LEU A 43 4.69 0.77 24.40
N GLU A 44 5.23 0.43 25.58
CA GLU A 44 4.43 0.12 26.77
C GLU A 44 3.53 1.29 27.18
N GLN A 45 4.07 2.52 27.14
CA GLN A 45 3.28 3.71 27.40
C GLN A 45 2.08 3.76 26.45
N ALA A 46 2.30 3.65 25.13
CA ALA A 46 1.23 3.69 24.15
C ALA A 46 0.18 2.57 24.33
N SER A 47 0.61 1.38 24.77
CA SER A 47 -0.27 0.22 24.96
C SER A 47 -1.29 0.38 26.10
N THR A 48 -0.98 1.24 27.08
CA THR A 48 -1.81 1.48 28.28
C THR A 48 -2.62 2.76 28.19
N MET A 49 -2.41 3.56 27.15
CA MET A 49 -3.04 4.87 27.01
C MET A 49 -4.48 4.77 26.52
N GLU A 50 -5.33 5.65 27.07
CA GLU A 50 -6.66 5.86 26.54
C GLU A 50 -6.58 6.51 25.16
N PHE A 51 -7.35 5.97 24.21
CA PHE A 51 -7.43 6.49 22.85
C PHE A 51 -8.05 7.89 22.83
N GLY A 52 -7.40 8.84 22.14
CA GLY A 52 -7.91 10.19 21.96
C GLY A 52 -6.86 11.27 22.18
N GLU A 53 -7.23 12.33 22.91
CA GLU A 53 -6.34 13.44 23.23
C GLU A 53 -5.01 13.02 23.88
N PRO A 54 -4.97 12.06 24.84
CA PRO A 54 -3.71 11.64 25.47
C PRO A 54 -2.68 11.15 24.46
N CYS A 55 -3.10 10.49 23.37
CA CYS A 55 -2.21 9.96 22.33
C CYS A 55 -1.45 11.06 21.57
N ARG A 56 -1.86 12.33 21.65
CA ARG A 56 -1.16 13.45 20.99
C ARG A 56 0.32 13.55 21.38
N GLN A 57 0.67 13.14 22.60
CA GLN A 57 2.07 13.16 23.07
C GLN A 57 2.98 12.14 22.35
N LEU A 58 2.38 11.14 21.71
CA LEU A 58 3.11 10.14 20.91
C LEU A 58 3.61 10.70 19.59
N PHE A 59 3.31 11.96 19.26
CA PHE A 59 3.72 12.62 18.03
C PHE A 59 4.54 13.88 18.33
N MET A 60 5.24 14.37 17.31
CA MET A 60 6.03 15.61 17.38
C MET A 60 5.27 16.85 16.92
N VAL A 61 4.00 16.69 16.50
CA VAL A 61 3.16 17.79 16.00
C VAL A 61 2.92 18.82 17.12
N ASP A 62 3.00 20.10 16.78
CA ASP A 62 2.65 21.19 17.69
C ASP A 62 1.12 21.31 17.83
N PHE A 63 0.54 20.42 18.63
CA PHE A 63 -0.88 20.43 18.96
C PHE A 63 -1.30 21.57 19.90
N LYS A 64 -0.35 22.35 20.45
CA LYS A 64 -0.68 23.54 21.25
C LYS A 64 -1.11 24.70 20.36
N ARG A 65 -0.51 24.81 19.17
CA ARG A 65 -0.81 25.88 18.21
C ARG A 65 -1.74 25.43 17.09
N TRP A 66 -1.76 24.14 16.76
CA TRP A 66 -2.42 23.66 15.55
C TRP A 66 -3.34 22.46 15.78
N THR A 67 -4.51 22.50 15.17
CA THR A 67 -5.35 21.31 14.96
C THR A 67 -4.96 20.68 13.63
N PHE A 68 -4.06 19.70 13.66
CA PHE A 68 -3.56 19.06 12.44
C PHE A 68 -4.51 17.95 11.95
N ILE A 69 -5.19 18.19 10.83
CA ILE A 69 -6.26 17.31 10.29
C ILE A 69 -5.85 16.52 9.05
N ASN A 70 -4.63 16.70 8.53
CA ASN A 70 -4.21 16.14 7.23
C ASN A 70 -3.05 15.13 7.33
N HIS A 71 -3.13 14.24 8.32
CA HIS A 71 -2.16 13.17 8.53
C HIS A 71 -2.01 12.26 7.31
N GLY A 72 -3.12 12.00 6.59
CA GLY A 72 -3.10 11.10 5.43
C GLY A 72 -2.27 11.62 4.25
N ALA A 73 -2.12 12.94 4.08
CA ALA A 73 -1.36 13.50 2.96
C ALA A 73 0.10 13.81 3.32
N PHE A 74 0.35 14.32 4.52
CA PHE A 74 1.67 14.85 4.92
C PHE A 74 2.35 14.03 6.02
N GLY A 75 1.65 13.02 6.55
CA GLY A 75 2.13 12.22 7.68
C GLY A 75 2.10 12.99 8.99
N ALA A 76 2.62 12.32 10.02
CA ALA A 76 3.08 12.83 11.30
C ALA A 76 3.55 11.56 12.01
N VAL A 77 4.78 11.13 11.71
CA VAL A 77 5.32 9.88 12.24
C VAL A 77 5.28 9.91 13.77
N CYS A 78 4.94 8.78 14.39
CA CYS A 78 4.99 8.70 15.85
C CYS A 78 6.45 8.85 16.33
N ARG A 79 6.60 9.38 17.53
CA ARG A 79 7.89 9.68 18.15
C ARG A 79 8.80 8.45 18.22
N ALA A 80 8.26 7.31 18.65
CA ALA A 80 8.99 6.05 18.72
C ALA A 80 9.59 5.64 17.36
N ALA A 81 8.78 5.69 16.29
CA ALA A 81 9.27 5.36 14.94
C ALA A 81 10.25 6.41 14.40
N HIS A 82 10.06 7.69 14.73
CA HIS A 82 11.01 8.75 14.38
C HIS A 82 12.38 8.53 15.03
N GLU A 83 12.40 8.24 16.33
CA GLU A 83 13.63 7.99 17.09
C GLU A 83 14.36 6.74 16.59
N GLU A 84 13.63 5.65 16.33
CA GLU A 84 14.20 4.42 15.76
C GLU A 84 14.77 4.64 14.35
N ALA A 85 14.06 5.40 13.49
CA ALA A 85 14.56 5.76 12.17
C ALA A 85 15.85 6.61 12.25
N ASN A 86 15.98 7.48 13.26
CA ASN A 86 17.20 8.25 13.47
C ASN A 86 18.37 7.35 13.88
N GLN A 87 18.14 6.39 14.79
CA GLN A 87 19.17 5.43 15.20
C GLN A 87 19.67 4.58 14.01
N TRP A 88 18.77 4.13 13.13
CA TRP A 88 19.17 3.41 11.92
C TRP A 88 20.00 4.27 10.97
N ARG A 89 19.68 5.56 10.83
CA ARG A 89 20.49 6.49 10.01
C ARG A 89 21.88 6.67 10.60
N GLU A 90 21.99 6.92 11.90
CA GLU A 90 23.28 7.05 12.59
C GLU A 90 24.12 5.77 12.49
N HIS A 91 23.50 4.60 12.67
CA HIS A 91 24.15 3.30 12.54
C HIS A 91 24.67 3.06 11.11
N CYS A 92 23.88 3.40 10.09
CA CYS A 92 24.32 3.35 8.70
C CYS A 92 25.56 4.23 8.46
N GLU A 93 25.55 5.47 8.94
CA GLU A 93 26.67 6.42 8.75
C GLU A 93 27.94 6.00 9.49
N ALA A 94 27.83 5.26 10.61
CA ALA A 94 28.99 4.78 11.34
C ALA A 94 29.85 3.79 10.53
N GLN A 95 29.23 2.97 9.67
CA GLN A 95 29.95 2.08 8.75
C GLN A 95 29.08 1.68 7.53
N PRO A 96 28.94 2.56 6.51
CA PRO A 96 27.94 2.39 5.45
C PRO A 96 28.17 1.14 4.61
N LEU A 97 29.43 0.77 4.34
CA LEU A 97 29.73 -0.45 3.59
C LEU A 97 29.23 -1.70 4.31
N ARG A 98 29.43 -1.81 5.63
CA ARG A 98 28.95 -2.97 6.39
C ARG A 98 27.42 -2.99 6.42
N PHE A 99 26.79 -1.85 6.69
CA PHE A 99 25.34 -1.78 6.79
C PHE A 99 24.67 -2.14 5.45
N LEU A 100 25.06 -1.46 4.36
CA LEU A 100 24.44 -1.64 3.05
C LEU A 100 24.72 -3.03 2.44
N ASP A 101 25.91 -3.59 2.67
CA ASP A 101 26.30 -4.90 2.11
C ASP A 101 25.80 -6.08 2.96
N ARG A 102 25.83 -5.98 4.29
CA ARG A 102 25.66 -7.17 5.16
C ARG A 102 24.41 -7.15 6.02
N GLU A 103 23.86 -5.98 6.32
CA GLU A 103 22.82 -5.85 7.36
C GLU A 103 21.47 -5.44 6.79
N LEU A 104 21.46 -4.55 5.78
CA LEU A 104 20.23 -3.97 5.23
C LEU A 104 19.24 -5.03 4.76
N PHE A 105 19.66 -5.94 3.88
CA PHE A 105 18.74 -6.93 3.28
C PHE A 105 18.19 -7.94 4.30
N PRO A 106 19.00 -8.55 5.19
CA PRO A 106 18.46 -9.38 6.28
C PRO A 106 17.41 -8.64 7.14
N HIS A 107 17.67 -7.37 7.48
CA HIS A 107 16.70 -6.57 8.23
C HIS A 107 15.44 -6.24 7.42
N MET A 108 15.56 -5.98 6.12
CA MET A 108 14.40 -5.79 5.24
C MET A 108 13.55 -7.06 5.14
N VAL A 109 14.17 -8.24 5.01
CA VAL A 109 13.47 -9.53 5.02
C VAL A 109 12.72 -9.74 6.32
N ARG A 110 13.35 -9.43 7.46
CA ARG A 110 12.68 -9.45 8.77
C ARG A 110 11.43 -8.57 8.78
N VAL A 111 11.53 -7.33 8.33
CA VAL A 111 10.39 -6.39 8.29
C VAL A 111 9.29 -6.90 7.35
N MET A 112 9.64 -7.47 6.19
CA MET A 112 8.66 -8.06 5.26
C MET A 112 7.90 -9.21 5.92
N ARG A 113 8.59 -10.12 6.61
CA ARG A 113 7.97 -11.25 7.30
C ARG A 113 7.05 -10.78 8.43
N GLU A 114 7.52 -9.87 9.28
CA GLU A 114 6.71 -9.30 10.37
C GLU A 114 5.47 -8.54 9.84
N MET A 115 5.61 -7.80 8.73
CA MET A 115 4.49 -7.09 8.10
C MET A 115 3.51 -8.05 7.43
N ALA A 116 4.00 -9.10 6.78
CA ALA A 116 3.18 -10.13 6.14
C ALA A 116 2.32 -10.85 7.17
N ASP A 117 2.91 -11.23 8.30
CA ASP A 117 2.18 -11.83 9.42
C ASP A 117 1.12 -10.87 9.99
N PHE A 118 1.46 -9.59 10.13
CA PHE A 118 0.53 -8.56 10.63
C PHE A 118 -0.70 -8.39 9.73
N ILE A 119 -0.53 -8.38 8.40
CA ILE A 119 -1.64 -8.22 7.46
C ILE A 119 -2.26 -9.53 6.96
N GLY A 120 -1.68 -10.68 7.33
CA GLY A 120 -2.11 -12.01 6.88
C GLY A 120 -1.83 -12.28 5.40
N ALA A 121 -0.68 -11.83 4.88
CA ALA A 121 -0.22 -12.08 3.52
C ALA A 121 1.00 -13.02 3.49
N ASP A 122 1.35 -13.54 2.31
CA ASP A 122 2.65 -14.17 2.10
C ASP A 122 3.73 -13.08 2.01
N PRO A 123 4.90 -13.21 2.67
CA PRO A 123 5.97 -12.23 2.55
C PRO A 123 6.48 -12.05 1.11
N ARG A 124 6.29 -13.03 0.22
CA ARG A 124 6.59 -12.93 -1.22
C ARG A 124 5.62 -12.05 -1.99
N ASP A 125 4.45 -11.75 -1.42
CA ASP A 125 3.44 -10.87 -2.01
C ASP A 125 3.61 -9.40 -1.55
N LEU A 126 4.66 -9.11 -0.77
CA LEU A 126 4.95 -7.75 -0.29
C LEU A 126 6.07 -7.09 -1.08
N VAL A 127 5.91 -5.78 -1.28
CA VAL A 127 6.94 -4.93 -1.87
C VAL A 127 7.01 -3.60 -1.13
N PHE A 128 8.22 -3.15 -0.84
CA PHE A 128 8.43 -1.81 -0.30
C PHE A 128 8.31 -0.77 -1.41
N VAL A 129 7.46 0.22 -1.20
CA VAL A 129 7.28 1.36 -2.10
C VAL A 129 7.44 2.67 -1.32
N PRO A 130 7.95 3.74 -1.95
CA PRO A 130 8.24 4.98 -1.24
C PRO A 130 6.99 5.72 -0.74
N ASN A 131 5.82 5.47 -1.35
CA ASN A 131 4.53 6.05 -0.93
C ASN A 131 3.34 5.35 -1.61
N ALA A 132 2.14 5.66 -1.15
CA ALA A 132 0.89 5.11 -1.68
C ALA A 132 0.66 5.44 -3.17
N THR A 133 1.04 6.63 -3.63
CA THR A 133 0.91 7.05 -5.04
C THR A 133 1.75 6.14 -5.96
N THR A 134 2.99 5.84 -5.57
CA THR A 134 3.84 4.89 -6.30
C THR A 134 3.24 3.48 -6.31
N GLY A 135 2.81 2.97 -5.15
CA GLY A 135 2.19 1.64 -5.04
C GLY A 135 0.94 1.49 -5.90
N LEU A 136 0.03 2.48 -5.86
CA LEU A 136 -1.19 2.48 -6.68
C LEU A 136 -0.87 2.54 -8.17
N ASN A 137 0.11 3.36 -8.58
CA ASN A 137 0.50 3.42 -9.98
C ASN A 137 1.07 2.09 -10.47
N VAL A 138 1.93 1.44 -9.67
CA VAL A 138 2.47 0.10 -9.99
C VAL A 138 1.34 -0.91 -10.11
N ALA A 139 0.41 -0.95 -9.16
CA ALA A 139 -0.73 -1.87 -9.19
C ALA A 139 -1.62 -1.68 -10.44
N ILE A 140 -1.93 -0.43 -10.80
CA ILE A 140 -2.74 -0.12 -11.99
C ILE A 140 -2.03 -0.58 -13.27
N GLN A 141 -0.71 -0.37 -13.37
CA GLN A 141 0.06 -0.81 -14.55
C GLN A 141 0.16 -2.35 -14.61
N ALA A 142 0.36 -3.00 -13.46
CA ALA A 142 0.47 -4.45 -13.36
C ALA A 142 -0.85 -5.19 -13.65
N ALA A 143 -2.00 -4.53 -13.47
CA ALA A 143 -3.31 -5.10 -13.74
C ALA A 143 -3.53 -5.48 -15.23
N GLY A 144 -2.67 -5.02 -16.14
CA GLY A 144 -2.68 -5.47 -17.54
C GLY A 144 -3.92 -5.06 -18.32
N LEU A 145 -4.56 -3.96 -17.91
CA LEU A 145 -5.84 -3.46 -18.44
C LEU A 145 -5.82 -3.32 -19.98
N ARG A 146 -6.87 -3.85 -20.62
CA ARG A 146 -7.06 -3.94 -22.08
C ARG A 146 -8.26 -3.12 -22.54
N PRO A 147 -8.32 -2.75 -23.83
CA PRO A 147 -9.53 -2.18 -24.42
C PRO A 147 -10.77 -3.02 -24.05
N GLY A 148 -11.83 -2.35 -23.60
CA GLY A 148 -13.08 -2.99 -23.16
C GLY A 148 -13.14 -3.35 -21.67
N ASP A 149 -12.03 -3.33 -20.93
CA ASP A 149 -12.07 -3.52 -19.48
C ASP A 149 -12.77 -2.33 -18.79
N THR A 150 -13.46 -2.63 -17.67
CA THR A 150 -14.15 -1.62 -16.86
C THR A 150 -13.47 -1.44 -15.51
N VAL A 151 -13.14 -0.18 -15.18
CA VAL A 151 -12.54 0.22 -13.91
C VAL A 151 -13.56 0.99 -13.08
N TYR A 152 -13.90 0.46 -11.92
CA TYR A 152 -14.80 1.12 -10.97
C TYR A 152 -14.00 1.93 -9.95
N MET A 153 -14.40 3.19 -9.76
CA MET A 153 -13.77 4.09 -8.81
C MET A 153 -14.80 4.81 -7.94
N LEU A 154 -14.46 4.99 -6.66
CA LEU A 154 -15.24 5.83 -5.76
C LEU A 154 -15.16 7.30 -6.19
N ASN A 155 -16.29 7.99 -6.16
CA ASN A 155 -16.36 9.43 -6.44
C ASN A 155 -15.53 10.27 -5.44
N ILE A 156 -15.44 9.84 -4.18
CA ILE A 156 -14.59 10.42 -3.12
C ILE A 156 -13.12 10.00 -3.19
N GLY A 157 -12.76 9.15 -4.16
CA GLY A 157 -11.40 8.64 -4.31
C GLY A 157 -10.38 9.75 -4.58
N TYR A 158 -9.15 9.53 -4.12
CA TYR A 158 -8.04 10.47 -4.27
C TYR A 158 -7.79 10.81 -5.75
N GLY A 159 -7.71 12.11 -6.06
CA GLY A 159 -7.69 12.60 -7.44
C GLY A 159 -6.50 12.11 -8.28
N SER A 160 -5.36 11.79 -7.66
CA SER A 160 -4.21 11.23 -8.39
C SER A 160 -4.53 9.86 -8.97
N VAL A 161 -5.29 9.03 -8.25
CA VAL A 161 -5.69 7.68 -8.69
C VAL A 161 -6.59 7.78 -9.93
N LYS A 162 -7.47 8.79 -9.96
CA LYS A 162 -8.32 9.07 -11.13
C LYS A 162 -7.48 9.39 -12.37
N LYS A 163 -6.45 10.22 -12.19
CA LYS A 163 -5.50 10.54 -13.27
C LYS A 163 -4.68 9.32 -13.71
N MET A 164 -4.28 8.44 -12.78
CA MET A 164 -3.60 7.19 -13.12
C MET A 164 -4.50 6.27 -13.95
N ALA A 165 -5.77 6.12 -13.57
CA ALA A 165 -6.74 5.33 -14.33
C ALA A 165 -6.96 5.89 -15.74
N GLN A 166 -7.05 7.23 -15.88
CA GLN A 166 -7.13 7.89 -17.17
C GLN A 166 -5.87 7.64 -18.03
N ALA A 167 -4.69 7.76 -17.45
CA ALA A 167 -3.43 7.47 -18.14
C ALA A 167 -3.34 6.00 -18.58
N ALA A 168 -3.76 5.06 -17.73
CA ALA A 168 -3.84 3.65 -18.06
C ALA A 168 -4.84 3.37 -19.19
N SER A 169 -5.96 4.10 -19.23
CA SER A 169 -6.95 4.03 -20.30
C SER A 169 -6.38 4.45 -21.64
N ALA A 170 -5.69 5.59 -21.68
CA ALA A 170 -5.01 6.07 -22.88
C ALA A 170 -3.94 5.07 -23.37
N ALA A 171 -3.17 4.49 -22.44
CA ALA A 171 -2.17 3.47 -22.77
C ALA A 171 -2.81 2.18 -23.31
N ALA A 172 -3.95 1.75 -22.76
CA ALA A 172 -4.69 0.58 -23.25
C ALA A 172 -5.24 0.79 -24.67
N ALA A 173 -5.74 2.00 -24.97
CA ALA A 173 -6.15 2.36 -26.33
C ALA A 173 -5.00 2.28 -27.34
N GLY A 174 -3.80 2.72 -26.95
CA GLY A 174 -2.58 2.55 -27.74
C GLY A 174 -2.19 1.08 -27.98
N ARG A 175 -2.49 0.18 -27.02
CA ARG A 175 -2.28 -1.28 -27.17
C ARG A 175 -3.33 -1.95 -28.07
N GLY A 176 -4.53 -1.37 -28.15
CA GLY A 176 -5.64 -1.85 -28.98
C GLY A 176 -5.49 -1.54 -30.47
N ALA A 177 -4.67 -0.55 -30.85
CA ALA A 177 -4.50 -0.12 -32.23
C ALA A 177 -3.77 -1.14 -33.15
N GLY A 178 -3.53 -2.37 -32.69
CA GLY A 178 -2.94 -3.45 -33.49
C GLY A 178 -3.08 -4.84 -32.89
N TRP A 179 -3.99 -5.06 -31.93
CA TRP A 179 -4.21 -6.39 -31.34
C TRP A 179 -5.46 -7.03 -31.94
N ASP A 180 -5.26 -7.88 -32.94
CA ASP A 180 -6.25 -8.84 -33.43
C ASP A 180 -5.97 -10.22 -32.80
N PRO A 181 -6.91 -10.82 -32.06
CA PRO A 181 -6.70 -12.10 -31.38
C PRO A 181 -6.51 -13.29 -32.34
N SER A 182 -6.74 -13.11 -33.64
CA SER A 182 -6.48 -14.11 -34.68
C SER A 182 -5.12 -13.99 -35.37
N SER A 183 -4.39 -12.88 -35.17
CA SER A 183 -3.07 -12.65 -35.76
C SER A 183 -1.99 -12.59 -34.68
N GLY A 184 -1.22 -13.66 -34.56
CA GLY A 184 -0.12 -13.79 -33.59
C GLY A 184 1.12 -12.93 -33.87
N SER A 185 0.97 -11.64 -34.16
CA SER A 185 2.13 -10.75 -34.40
C SER A 185 1.94 -9.37 -33.79
N SER A 186 2.86 -8.99 -32.90
CA SER A 186 2.91 -7.66 -32.28
C SER A 186 3.64 -6.65 -33.17
N SER A 187 3.02 -5.51 -33.48
CA SER A 187 3.73 -4.33 -33.98
C SER A 187 3.65 -3.19 -32.95
N ARG A 188 4.81 -2.70 -32.48
CA ARG A 188 4.93 -1.48 -31.67
C ARG A 188 4.76 -0.26 -32.57
N ALA A 189 3.86 0.66 -32.22
CA ALA A 189 3.80 2.00 -32.81
C ALA A 189 4.22 3.08 -31.79
N ALA A 190 4.98 4.05 -32.29
CA ALA A 190 5.70 5.09 -31.56
C ALA A 190 4.80 6.21 -31.00
N GLY A 191 5.30 6.88 -29.96
CA GLY A 191 4.60 7.92 -29.22
C GLY A 191 4.49 9.27 -29.92
N GLY A 192 3.53 10.07 -29.46
CA GLY A 192 3.38 11.49 -29.77
C GLY A 192 2.76 12.22 -28.58
N SER A 193 3.46 13.22 -28.06
CA SER A 193 3.05 14.10 -26.97
C SER A 193 2.08 15.18 -27.46
N GLY A 194 0.94 15.33 -26.77
CA GLY A 194 0.01 16.43 -27.00
C GLY A 194 -0.63 16.88 -25.68
N ALA A 195 -0.30 18.08 -25.23
CA ALA A 195 -0.93 18.76 -24.11
C ALA A 195 -2.28 19.36 -24.55
N GLY A 196 -3.32 19.28 -23.70
CA GLY A 196 -4.55 20.05 -23.94
C GLY A 196 -5.71 19.73 -22.99
N GLY A 197 -6.16 20.76 -22.26
CA GLY A 197 -7.58 21.01 -22.01
C GLY A 197 -8.25 20.31 -20.83
N ALA A 198 -8.48 21.06 -19.76
CA ALA A 198 -9.45 20.72 -18.71
C ALA A 198 -10.89 20.87 -19.25
N GLY A 199 -11.70 19.83 -19.08
CA GLY A 199 -13.15 19.84 -19.32
C GLY A 199 -13.78 18.62 -18.66
N ALA A 200 -14.50 18.84 -17.56
CA ALA A 200 -15.25 17.81 -16.87
C ALA A 200 -16.74 17.98 -17.15
N SER A 201 -17.33 17.10 -17.97
CA SER A 201 -18.74 16.71 -17.90
C SER A 201 -19.04 15.71 -19.03
N GLY A 202 -19.57 14.53 -18.67
CA GLY A 202 -20.10 13.55 -19.63
C GLY A 202 -19.25 12.28 -19.70
N GLY A 203 -19.86 11.15 -19.38
CA GLY A 203 -19.31 9.83 -19.68
C GLY A 203 -19.16 9.71 -21.19
N GLY A 204 -17.92 9.84 -21.67
CA GLY A 204 -17.55 9.58 -23.05
C GLY A 204 -16.63 8.37 -23.06
N GLU A 205 -17.14 7.24 -23.54
CA GLU A 205 -16.32 6.11 -23.99
C GLU A 205 -15.30 6.64 -24.99
N ALA A 206 -14.02 6.62 -24.62
CA ALA A 206 -12.97 6.72 -25.62
C ALA A 206 -13.05 5.42 -26.44
N ALA A 207 -13.39 5.52 -27.73
CA ALA A 207 -13.35 4.37 -28.63
C ALA A 207 -11.94 3.74 -28.57
N GLY A 208 -11.87 2.51 -28.04
CA GLY A 208 -10.63 1.76 -27.82
C GLY A 208 -10.00 1.87 -26.43
N GLY A 209 -10.49 2.72 -25.52
CA GLY A 209 -9.97 2.87 -24.16
C GLY A 209 -10.61 1.94 -23.11
N LEU A 210 -10.30 2.20 -21.85
CA LEU A 210 -11.00 1.61 -20.69
C LEU A 210 -12.28 2.37 -20.40
N ASN A 211 -13.30 1.66 -19.92
CA ASN A 211 -14.48 2.27 -19.32
C ASN A 211 -14.20 2.61 -17.85
N VAL A 212 -13.98 3.89 -17.53
CA VAL A 212 -13.74 4.34 -16.15
C VAL A 212 -15.03 4.91 -15.57
N VAL A 213 -15.62 4.18 -14.62
CA VAL A 213 -16.89 4.55 -13.99
C VAL A 213 -16.62 5.14 -12.62
N TYR A 214 -17.01 6.40 -12.45
CA TYR A 214 -17.03 7.06 -11.14
C TYR A 214 -18.42 6.95 -10.54
N GLY A 215 -18.53 6.44 -9.33
CA GLY A 215 -19.83 6.27 -8.69
C GLY A 215 -19.77 6.27 -7.18
N GLU A 216 -20.95 6.39 -6.59
CA GLU A 216 -21.16 6.08 -5.19
C GLU A 216 -21.44 4.58 -5.09
N VAL A 217 -20.51 3.83 -4.51
CA VAL A 217 -20.72 2.40 -4.24
C VAL A 217 -21.52 2.31 -2.95
N THR A 218 -22.81 2.02 -3.06
CA THR A 218 -23.61 1.66 -1.89
C THR A 218 -23.28 0.22 -1.54
N PHE A 219 -22.38 0.01 -0.58
CA PHE A 219 -22.22 -1.32 0.00
C PHE A 219 -23.48 -1.63 0.81
N PRO A 220 -24.25 -2.69 0.47
CA PRO A 220 -25.22 -3.19 1.42
C PRO A 220 -24.40 -3.76 2.58
N ILE A 221 -24.31 -3.00 3.68
CA ILE A 221 -23.87 -3.56 4.95
C ILE A 221 -24.94 -4.60 5.29
N ARG A 222 -24.70 -5.87 4.90
CA ARG A 222 -25.63 -6.94 5.26
C ARG A 222 -25.62 -7.02 6.79
N PRO A 223 -26.77 -7.27 7.44
CA PRO A 223 -26.82 -7.52 8.89
C PRO A 223 -25.88 -8.65 9.34
N SER A 224 -25.47 -9.52 8.40
CA SER A 224 -24.53 -10.61 8.61
C SER A 224 -23.05 -10.22 8.52
N TRP A 225 -22.70 -8.97 8.20
CA TRP A 225 -21.33 -8.47 8.37
C TRP A 225 -21.11 -8.19 9.85
N THR A 226 -21.09 -9.27 10.63
CA THR A 226 -20.59 -9.23 11.99
C THR A 226 -19.08 -9.08 11.90
N TRP A 227 -18.60 -8.01 12.51
CA TRP A 227 -17.20 -7.86 12.90
C TRP A 227 -16.69 -9.20 13.47
N CYS A 228 -15.66 -9.78 12.84
CA CYS A 228 -15.15 -11.11 13.18
C CYS A 228 -14.37 -11.01 14.51
N PRO A 229 -14.92 -11.50 15.64
CA PRO A 229 -14.30 -11.32 16.96
C PRO A 229 -13.00 -12.12 17.12
N ALA A 230 -12.71 -13.03 16.18
CA ALA A 230 -11.58 -13.94 16.28
C ALA A 230 -10.22 -13.27 15.99
N ARG A 231 -10.17 -12.04 15.46
CA ARG A 231 -8.89 -11.38 15.09
C ARG A 231 -8.65 -9.97 15.66
N CYS A 232 -9.66 -9.32 16.22
CA CYS A 232 -9.54 -8.10 17.02
C CYS A 232 -10.60 -8.18 18.13
N PRO A 233 -10.40 -7.67 19.36
CA PRO A 233 -11.46 -7.33 20.33
C PRO A 233 -12.04 -5.92 20.02
N PRO A 234 -13.33 -5.61 20.26
CA PRO A 234 -13.86 -4.28 20.02
C PRO A 234 -13.59 -3.39 21.26
N PRO A 235 -13.26 -2.11 21.11
CA PRO A 235 -13.05 -1.23 22.26
C PRO A 235 -14.35 -1.06 23.07
N PRO A 236 -14.28 -0.96 24.41
CA PRO A 236 -15.42 -1.10 25.33
C PRO A 236 -16.52 -0.02 25.23
N ALA A 237 -16.39 0.97 24.35
CA ALA A 237 -17.30 2.12 24.26
C ALA A 237 -18.30 2.09 23.08
N TRP A 238 -18.27 1.07 22.21
CA TRP A 238 -19.16 1.03 21.04
C TRP A 238 -20.54 0.44 21.40
N ARG A 239 -21.43 1.26 21.95
CA ARG A 239 -22.87 0.91 22.04
C ARG A 239 -23.59 1.33 20.75
N CYS A 240 -23.97 0.34 19.95
CA CYS A 240 -24.87 0.55 18.82
C CYS A 240 -26.29 0.77 19.36
N SER A 241 -26.80 1.99 19.31
CA SER A 241 -28.20 2.27 19.65
C SER A 241 -29.11 1.70 18.57
N THR A 242 -30.03 0.83 18.99
CA THR A 242 -31.03 0.09 18.21
C THR A 242 -31.63 0.86 17.03
N ALA A 243 -31.49 0.30 15.82
CA ALA A 243 -32.21 0.73 14.62
C ALA A 243 -33.64 0.15 14.62
N SER A 244 -34.63 0.96 14.26
CA SER A 244 -36.03 0.56 14.09
C SER A 244 -36.21 -0.42 12.91
N PRO A 245 -37.16 -1.38 12.94
CA PRO A 245 -37.17 -2.54 12.04
C PRO A 245 -37.50 -2.24 10.57
N ALA A 246 -37.92 -1.03 10.22
CA ALA A 246 -38.49 -0.74 8.91
C ALA A 246 -37.50 -0.17 7.87
N THR A 247 -36.25 0.17 8.24
CA THR A 247 -35.20 0.57 7.29
C THR A 247 -33.85 0.72 8.00
N PRO A 248 -32.88 -0.20 7.84
CA PRO A 248 -31.55 -0.01 8.41
C PRO A 248 -30.75 0.95 7.52
N ARG A 249 -30.94 2.26 7.72
CA ARG A 249 -29.99 3.27 7.25
C ARG A 249 -29.14 3.70 8.45
N CYS A 250 -27.93 3.14 8.57
CA CYS A 250 -26.91 3.76 9.42
C CYS A 250 -26.39 5.02 8.72
N CYS A 251 -27.08 6.14 8.94
CA CYS A 251 -26.50 7.45 8.68
C CYS A 251 -25.47 7.72 9.78
N CYS A 252 -24.18 7.69 9.43
CA CYS A 252 -23.13 8.32 10.24
C CYS A 252 -23.41 9.84 10.26
N ARG A 253 -24.24 10.29 11.21
CA ARG A 253 -24.52 11.71 11.42
C ARG A 253 -23.47 12.24 12.38
N TRP A 254 -22.50 12.98 11.85
CA TRP A 254 -21.62 13.84 12.66
C TRP A 254 -22.53 14.89 13.32
N ARG A 255 -22.64 14.87 14.66
CA ARG A 255 -23.18 16.02 15.39
C ARG A 255 -22.03 16.97 15.64
N SER A 256 -22.27 18.23 15.27
CA SER A 256 -21.47 19.44 15.48
C SER A 256 -20.83 19.53 16.85
#